data_AF-A0A9D4CYA5-F1
#
_entry.id   AF-A0A9D4CYA5-F1
#
_cell.length_a   1.000
_cell.length_b   1.000
_cell.length_c   1.000
_cell.angle_alpha   90.00
_cell.angle_beta   90.00
_cell.angle_gamma   90.00
#
_symmetry.space_group_name_H-M   'P 1'
#
loop_
_entity.id
_entity.type
_entity.pdbx_description
1 polymer ?
#
loop_
_entity_poly.entity_id
_entity_poly.type
_entity_poly.pdbx_seq_one_letter_code
_entity_poly.pdbx_strand_id
1 'polypeptide(L)'
;MILGGPSIGTHSSNVVESQSILTISELLQFNCAIRRRKDADEIYHSSDIEPPLPIYLGMVIHAETRKKDLVHKPFSLGLCISYDRVMNISTAMGHFICDRFQNDDGVCPAKLCGNILTTGAVDNIDHNPSSNTAK
;
A
#
# COMPACT_ATOMS: atom_id res chain seq x y z
N MET A 1 -9.62 38.54 -26.60
CA MET A 1 -8.68 37.48 -27.04
C MET A 1 -7.29 38.09 -27.00
N ILE A 2 -6.43 37.66 -26.07
CA ILE A 2 -5.08 38.22 -25.93
C ILE A 2 -4.19 37.57 -27.00
N LEU A 3 -3.75 38.37 -27.97
CA LEU A 3 -2.84 37.94 -29.02
C LEU A 3 -1.48 37.63 -28.38
N GLY A 4 -1.14 36.35 -28.23
CA GLY A 4 0.09 35.88 -27.57
C GLY A 4 -0.12 35.15 -26.23
N GLY A 5 -1.35 34.96 -25.77
CA GLY A 5 -1.64 34.05 -24.64
C GLY A 5 -1.50 32.58 -25.05
N PRO A 6 -1.19 31.65 -24.11
CA PRO A 6 -1.07 30.23 -24.41
C PRO A 6 -2.35 29.71 -25.08
N SER A 7 -2.18 29.08 -26.24
CA SER A 7 -3.29 28.52 -27.02
C SER A 7 -3.75 27.19 -26.42
N ILE A 8 -5.05 26.91 -26.47
CA ILE A 8 -5.64 25.64 -25.97
C ILE A 8 -5.01 24.41 -26.65
N GLY A 9 -4.47 24.54 -27.87
CA GLY A 9 -3.82 23.46 -28.60
C GLY A 9 -2.42 23.09 -28.09
N THR A 10 -1.71 24.01 -27.44
CA THR A 10 -0.32 23.77 -26.98
C THR A 10 -0.21 22.96 -25.69
N HIS A 11 -1.31 22.73 -24.98
CA HIS A 11 -1.33 21.92 -23.76
C HIS A 11 -1.72 20.46 -23.99
N SER A 12 -2.26 20.09 -25.16
CA SER A 12 -2.88 18.77 -25.35
C SER A 12 -1.91 17.62 -25.64
N SER A 13 -0.66 17.89 -26.01
CA SER A 13 0.23 16.82 -26.52
C SER A 13 1.34 16.38 -25.56
N ASN A 14 1.50 17.03 -24.40
CA ASN A 14 2.47 16.66 -23.36
C ASN A 14 1.99 17.12 -21.97
N VAL A 15 0.77 16.74 -21.57
CA VAL A 15 0.40 16.88 -20.14
C VAL A 15 1.21 15.82 -19.39
N VAL A 16 2.43 16.16 -18.99
CA VAL A 16 3.08 15.47 -17.88
C VAL A 16 2.15 15.72 -16.70
N GLU A 17 1.41 14.69 -16.28
CA GLU A 17 0.60 14.78 -15.07
C GLU A 17 1.53 15.21 -13.94
N SER A 18 1.32 16.43 -13.45
CA SER A 18 2.13 16.95 -12.36
C SER A 18 1.84 16.12 -11.13
N GLN A 19 2.86 15.47 -10.57
CA GLN A 19 2.76 14.66 -9.35
C GLN A 19 2.01 15.41 -8.23
N SER A 20 2.20 16.73 -8.14
CA SER A 20 1.50 17.58 -7.18
C SER A 20 -0.01 17.59 -7.39
N ILE A 21 -0.48 17.59 -8.63
CA ILE A 21 -1.91 17.55 -8.97
C ILE A 21 -2.51 16.20 -8.53
N LEU A 22 -1.86 15.08 -8.86
CA LEU A 22 -2.29 13.75 -8.42
C LEU A 22 -2.34 13.63 -6.89
N THR A 23 -1.30 14.14 -6.23
CA THR A 23 -1.21 14.16 -4.76
C THR A 23 -2.37 14.95 -4.16
N ILE A 24 -2.67 16.13 -4.70
CA ILE A 24 -3.79 16.95 -4.23
C ILE A 24 -5.13 16.27 -4.53
N SER A 25 -5.32 15.68 -5.71
CA SER A 25 -6.59 15.03 -6.06
C SER A 25 -6.88 13.82 -5.17
N GLU A 26 -5.87 13.01 -4.87
CA GLU A 26 -6.00 11.88 -3.96
C GLU A 26 -6.30 12.33 -2.53
N LEU A 27 -5.63 13.38 -2.05
CA LEU A 27 -5.94 13.96 -0.73
C LEU A 27 -7.34 14.59 -0.68
N LEU A 28 -7.79 15.23 -1.76
CA LEU A 28 -9.15 15.73 -1.86
C LEU A 28 -10.14 14.57 -1.81
N GLN A 29 -9.93 13.50 -2.59
CA GLN A 29 -10.80 12.32 -2.55
C GLN A 29 -10.83 11.67 -1.16
N PHE A 30 -9.67 11.58 -0.50
CA PHE A 30 -9.54 11.02 0.84
C PHE A 30 -10.29 11.84 1.91
N ASN A 31 -10.23 13.17 1.82
CA ASN A 31 -10.78 14.08 2.83
C ASN A 31 -12.18 14.61 2.48
N CYS A 32 -12.63 14.53 1.23
CA CYS A 32 -13.97 14.91 0.78
C CYS A 32 -14.99 13.88 1.25
N ALA A 33 -15.24 13.84 2.56
CA ALA A 33 -16.38 13.14 3.11
C ALA A 33 -17.66 13.80 2.57
N ILE A 34 -18.41 13.06 1.75
CA ILE A 34 -19.79 13.40 1.39
C ILE A 34 -20.59 13.37 2.69
N ARG A 35 -20.65 14.53 3.37
CA ARG A 35 -21.38 14.81 4.62
C ARG A 35 -20.81 14.15 5.87
N ARG A 36 -19.93 14.86 6.58
CA ARG A 36 -19.74 14.71 8.03
C ARG A 36 -21.12 14.75 8.70
N ARG A 37 -21.53 13.70 9.40
CA ARG A 37 -22.58 13.82 10.42
C ARG A 37 -21.98 14.60 11.59
N LYS A 38 -22.76 15.51 12.17
CA LYS A 38 -22.32 16.42 13.25
C LYS A 38 -21.75 15.68 14.48
N ASP A 39 -22.09 14.40 14.63
CA ASP A 39 -21.77 13.55 15.79
C ASP A 39 -20.76 12.43 15.47
N ALA A 40 -20.08 12.48 14.31
CA ALA A 40 -19.09 11.47 13.95
C ALA A 40 -17.68 11.93 14.38
N ASP A 41 -17.10 11.22 15.36
CA ASP A 41 -15.72 11.42 15.82
C ASP A 41 -14.67 10.95 14.80
N GLU A 42 -15.05 10.09 13.86
CA GLU A 42 -14.14 9.51 12.87
C GLU A 42 -14.50 9.88 11.44
N ILE A 43 -13.47 10.08 10.61
CA ILE A 43 -13.63 10.31 9.18
C ILE A 43 -14.08 8.98 8.54
N TYR A 44 -15.24 8.98 7.88
CA TYR A 44 -15.71 7.84 7.09
C TYR A 44 -14.78 7.63 5.88
N HIS A 45 -13.76 6.80 6.05
CA HIS A 45 -12.99 6.26 4.94
C HIS A 45 -13.61 4.92 4.55
N SER A 46 -14.24 4.83 3.38
CA SER A 46 -14.71 3.54 2.86
C SER A 46 -13.51 2.76 2.34
N SER A 47 -13.27 1.56 2.88
CA SER A 47 -12.19 0.66 2.46
C SER A 47 -12.20 0.36 0.96
N ASP A 48 -13.35 0.49 0.31
CA ASP A 48 -13.56 0.15 -1.10
C ASP A 48 -13.06 1.25 -2.05
N ILE A 49 -12.80 2.47 -1.55
CA ILE A 49 -12.45 3.65 -2.36
C ILE A 49 -11.34 4.48 -1.68
N GLU A 50 -10.51 3.86 -0.85
CA GLU A 50 -9.36 4.55 -0.26
C GLU A 50 -8.31 4.85 -1.34
N PRO A 51 -7.93 6.12 -1.57
CA PRO A 51 -6.89 6.46 -2.52
C PRO A 51 -5.52 5.93 -2.07
N PRO A 52 -4.63 5.59 -3.01
CA PRO A 52 -3.40 4.89 -2.70
C PRO A 52 -2.40 5.71 -1.88
N LEU A 53 -2.29 7.04 -2.10
CA LEU A 53 -1.31 7.88 -1.42
C LEU A 53 -1.47 7.91 0.11
N PRO A 54 -2.65 8.18 0.69
CA PRO A 54 -2.82 8.17 2.15
C PRO A 54 -2.51 6.82 2.79
N ILE A 55 -2.85 5.72 2.11
CA ILE A 55 -2.51 4.36 2.57
C ILE A 55 -0.99 4.18 2.56
N TYR A 56 -0.37 4.43 1.40
CA TYR A 56 1.06 4.25 1.20
C TYR A 56 1.86 5.07 2.21
N LEU A 57 1.51 6.35 2.40
CA LEU A 57 2.19 7.23 3.35
C LEU A 57 2.10 6.69 4.78
N GLY A 58 0.92 6.25 5.23
CA GLY A 58 0.75 5.68 6.57
C GLY A 58 1.54 4.38 6.75
N MET A 59 1.51 3.50 5.74
CA MET A 59 2.24 2.23 5.73
C MET A 59 3.76 2.43 5.74
N VAL A 60 4.29 3.35 4.94
CA VAL A 60 5.74 3.65 4.86
C VAL A 60 6.24 4.23 6.17
N ILE A 61 5.55 5.23 6.72
CA ILE A 61 5.94 5.83 8.00
C ILE A 61 5.98 4.76 9.09
N HIS A 62 4.97 3.88 9.12
CA HIS A 62 4.97 2.78 10.09
C HIS A 62 6.09 1.76 9.83
N ALA A 63 6.34 1.40 8.58
CA ALA A 63 7.37 0.43 8.21
C ALA A 63 8.77 0.92 8.62
N GLU A 64 9.08 2.18 8.36
CA GLU A 64 10.39 2.77 8.66
C GLU A 64 10.58 3.08 10.15
N THR A 65 9.52 3.52 10.83
CA THR A 65 9.68 4.06 12.19
C THR A 65 9.16 3.14 13.29
N ARG A 66 8.18 2.28 12.99
CA ARG A 66 7.40 1.47 13.95
C ARG A 66 6.74 2.29 15.08
N LYS A 67 6.62 3.61 14.95
CA LYS A 67 6.10 4.50 16.00
C LYS A 67 4.69 4.99 15.68
N LYS A 68 3.74 4.68 16.56
CA LYS A 68 2.34 5.14 16.45
C LYS A 68 2.24 6.65 16.33
N ASP A 69 2.95 7.39 17.17
CA ASP A 69 2.89 8.86 17.20
C ASP A 69 3.34 9.51 15.89
N LEU A 70 4.26 8.89 15.16
CA LEU A 70 4.72 9.41 13.87
C LEU A 70 3.72 9.18 12.74
N VAL A 71 2.85 8.17 12.86
CA VAL A 71 1.70 7.97 11.95
C VAL A 71 0.54 8.90 12.36
N HIS A 72 0.35 9.10 13.66
CA HIS A 72 -0.76 9.91 14.16
C HIS A 72 -0.66 11.39 13.78
N LYS A 73 0.56 11.97 13.76
CA LYS A 73 0.78 13.38 13.37
C LYS A 73 0.31 13.73 11.93
N PRO A 74 0.71 13.00 10.88
CA PRO A 74 0.18 13.24 9.53
C PRO A 74 -1.28 12.84 9.38
N PHE A 75 -1.76 11.82 10.11
CA PHE A 75 -3.17 11.46 10.14
C PHE A 75 -4.05 12.60 10.67
N SER A 76 -3.64 13.26 11.75
CA SER A 76 -4.41 14.39 12.32
C SER A 76 -4.48 15.61 11.39
N LEU A 77 -3.58 15.69 10.40
CA LEU A 77 -3.58 16.68 9.33
C LEU A 77 -4.33 16.22 8.06
N GLY A 78 -4.92 15.02 8.07
CA GLY A 78 -5.63 14.45 6.91
C GLY A 78 -4.72 14.00 5.77
N LEU A 79 -3.44 13.72 6.05
CA LEU A 79 -2.45 13.37 5.02
C LEU A 79 -2.30 11.87 4.78
N CYS A 80 -2.63 11.04 5.77
CA CYS A 80 -2.54 9.58 5.67
C CYS A 80 -3.70 8.91 6.41
N ILE A 81 -3.75 7.57 6.35
CA ILE A 81 -4.68 6.75 7.14
C ILE A 81 -4.31 6.71 8.64
N SER A 82 -5.26 6.28 9.47
CA SER A 82 -5.02 6.10 10.91
C SER A 82 -4.05 4.96 11.19
N TYR A 83 -3.40 5.00 12.36
CA TYR A 83 -2.52 3.91 12.80
C TYR A 83 -3.27 2.57 12.91
N ASP A 84 -4.52 2.60 13.37
CA ASP A 84 -5.33 1.38 13.49
C ASP A 84 -5.65 0.80 12.11
N ARG A 85 -5.89 1.65 11.10
CA ARG A 85 -6.05 1.21 9.70
C ARG A 85 -4.76 0.60 9.15
N VAL A 86 -3.59 1.17 9.46
CA VAL A 86 -2.28 0.59 9.11
C VAL A 86 -2.13 -0.82 9.69
N MET A 87 -2.46 -0.99 10.97
CA MET A 87 -2.40 -2.30 11.62
C MET A 87 -3.38 -3.29 10.99
N ASN A 88 -4.62 -2.87 10.70
CA ASN A 88 -5.61 -3.70 10.04
C ASN A 88 -5.14 -4.19 8.67
N ILE A 89 -4.54 -3.32 7.86
CA ILE A 89 -3.99 -3.69 6.54
C ILE A 89 -2.81 -4.66 6.71
N SER A 90 -1.90 -4.40 7.65
CA SER A 90 -0.76 -5.26 7.93
C SER A 90 -1.18 -6.67 8.38
N THR A 91 -2.13 -6.75 9.31
CA THR A 91 -2.69 -8.02 9.79
C THR A 91 -3.43 -8.76 8.69
N ALA A 92 -4.25 -8.07 7.89
CA ALA A 92 -4.93 -8.69 6.76
C ALA A 92 -3.93 -9.26 5.75
N MET A 93 -2.86 -8.53 5.43
CA MET A 93 -1.78 -9.02 4.56
C MET A 93 -1.10 -10.27 5.14
N GLY A 94 -0.86 -10.30 6.46
CA GLY A 94 -0.34 -11.48 7.15
C GLY A 94 -1.27 -12.69 7.01
N HIS A 95 -2.57 -12.50 7.24
CA HIS A 95 -3.56 -13.57 7.06
C HIS A 95 -3.59 -14.09 5.62
N PHE A 96 -3.60 -13.20 4.62
CA PHE A 96 -3.57 -13.62 3.21
C PHE A 96 -2.34 -14.45 2.86
N ILE A 97 -1.18 -14.15 3.45
CA ILE A 97 0.04 -14.94 3.26
C ILE A 97 -0.10 -16.31 3.92
N CYS A 98 -0.63 -16.38 5.14
CA CYS A 98 -0.87 -17.64 5.84
C CYS A 98 -1.88 -18.54 5.09
N ASP A 99 -2.99 -17.97 4.63
CA ASP A 99 -4.00 -18.69 3.86
C ASP A 99 -3.41 -19.20 2.56
N ARG A 100 -2.61 -18.36 1.88
CA ARG A 100 -1.92 -18.76 0.65
C ARG A 100 -0.92 -19.89 0.90
N PHE A 101 -0.14 -19.82 1.98
CA PHE A 101 0.78 -20.89 2.35
C PHE A 101 0.06 -22.22 2.58
N GLN A 102 -1.09 -22.21 3.26
CA GLN A 102 -1.89 -23.41 3.48
C GLN A 102 -2.45 -24.01 2.17
N ASN A 103 -2.77 -23.17 1.20
CA ASN A 103 -3.28 -23.61 -0.11
C ASN A 103 -2.16 -24.08 -1.06
N ASP A 104 -1.01 -23.41 -1.03
CA ASP A 104 0.11 -23.64 -1.95
C ASP A 104 1.14 -24.66 -1.40
N ASP A 105 1.00 -25.07 -0.12
CA ASP A 105 1.95 -25.91 0.65
C ASP A 105 3.40 -25.39 0.61
N GLY A 106 3.55 -24.06 0.51
CA GLY A 106 4.84 -23.41 0.30
C GLY A 106 4.79 -21.89 0.33
N VAL A 107 5.93 -21.26 0.60
CA VAL A 107 6.06 -19.79 0.55
C VAL A 107 6.37 -19.38 -0.88
N CYS A 108 5.33 -19.00 -1.62
CA CYS A 108 5.49 -18.44 -2.96
C CYS A 108 5.55 -16.91 -2.89
N PRO A 109 6.56 -16.26 -3.51
CA PRO A 109 6.50 -14.84 -3.82
C PRO A 109 5.14 -14.43 -4.39
N ALA A 110 4.61 -13.29 -3.94
CA ALA A 110 3.26 -12.86 -4.30
C ALA A 110 2.99 -12.80 -5.82
N LYS A 111 4.05 -12.58 -6.61
CA LYS A 111 4.03 -12.51 -8.08
C LYS A 111 3.97 -13.86 -8.79
N LEU A 112 4.22 -14.97 -8.10
CA LEU A 112 4.05 -16.30 -8.68
C LEU A 112 2.56 -16.61 -8.73
N CYS A 113 2.08 -17.11 -9.87
CA CYS A 113 0.74 -17.64 -10.00
C CYS A 113 0.77 -19.15 -9.80
N GLY A 114 -0.32 -19.72 -9.25
CA GLY A 114 -0.51 -21.17 -9.25
C GLY A 114 -0.45 -21.74 -10.67
N ASN A 115 -0.16 -23.04 -10.80
CA ASN A 115 0.05 -23.75 -12.07
C ASN A 115 1.28 -23.32 -12.89
N ILE A 116 2.22 -22.59 -12.31
CA ILE A 116 3.55 -22.37 -12.91
C ILE A 116 4.49 -23.45 -12.38
N LEU A 117 5.25 -24.09 -13.28
CA LEU A 117 6.32 -25.02 -12.90
C LEU A 117 7.44 -24.23 -12.21
N THR A 118 7.43 -24.21 -10.88
CA THR A 118 8.56 -23.72 -10.09
C THR A 118 9.49 -24.88 -9.76
N THR A 119 10.70 -24.88 -10.30
CA THR A 119 11.79 -25.72 -9.83
C THR A 119 12.30 -25.16 -8.50
N GLY A 120 11.90 -25.76 -7.38
CA GLY A 120 12.49 -25.47 -6.08
C GLY A 120 13.89 -26.05 -5.99
N ALA A 121 14.91 -25.22 -5.81
CA ALA A 121 16.20 -25.69 -5.34
C ALA A 121 16.04 -25.98 -3.84
N VAL A 122 15.79 -27.25 -3.51
CA VAL A 122 15.82 -27.72 -2.13
C VAL A 122 17.29 -27.89 -1.75
N ASP A 123 17.90 -26.80 -1.32
CA ASP A 123 19.22 -26.83 -0.72
C ASP A 123 19.11 -27.52 0.66
N ASN A 124 19.92 -28.54 0.92
CA ASN A 124 19.90 -29.47 2.07
C ASN A 124 19.06 -30.78 1.96
N ILE A 125 18.81 -31.34 0.77
CA ILE A 125 18.33 -32.75 0.69
C ILE A 125 19.40 -33.75 1.17
N ASP A 126 20.65 -33.33 1.24
CA ASP A 126 21.80 -34.13 1.67
C ASP A 126 22.10 -34.03 3.17
N HIS A 127 21.21 -33.46 4.00
CA HIS A 127 21.37 -33.50 5.46
C HIS A 127 21.29 -34.94 5.96
N ASN A 128 22.44 -35.62 5.89
CA ASN A 128 22.64 -36.95 6.40
C ASN A 128 23.32 -36.83 7.78
N PRO A 129 22.58 -36.98 8.89
CA PRO A 129 23.15 -36.91 10.24
C PRO A 129 24.18 -38.01 10.52
N SER A 130 24.30 -39.03 9.64
CA SER A 130 25.34 -40.06 9.71
C SER A 130 26.56 -39.77 8.81
N SER A 131 26.64 -38.61 8.15
CA SER A 131 27.80 -38.24 7.34
C SER A 131 29.00 -37.89 8.23
N ASN A 132 30.21 -38.36 7.86
CA ASN A 132 31.44 -38.07 8.60
C ASN A 132 31.84 -36.57 8.61
N THR A 133 31.22 -35.76 7.74
CA THR A 133 31.40 -34.30 7.69
C THR A 133 30.36 -33.51 8.50
N ALA A 134 29.38 -34.17 9.14
CA ALA A 134 28.31 -33.53 9.92
C ALA A 134 28.70 -33.21 11.38
N LYS A 135 30.00 -33.07 11.69
CA LYS A 135 30.52 -32.67 13.00
C LYS A 135 30.99 -31.23 13.02
#